data_AF-A0A917NLC7-F1
#
_entry.id   AF-A0A917NLC7-F1
#
_cell.length_a   1.000
_cell.length_b   1.000
_cell.length_c   1.000
_cell.angle_alpha   90.00
_cell.angle_beta   90.00
_cell.angle_gamma   90.00
#
_symmetry.space_group_name_H-M   'P 1'
#
loop_
_entity.id
_entity.type
_entity.pdbx_description
1 polymer ?
#
loop_
_entity_poly.entity_id
_entity_poly.type
_entity_poly.pdbx_seq_one_letter_code
_entity_poly.pdbx_strand_id
1 'polypeptide(L)' 'MSCSTSKISNYRASGWCSGGRDWRVGVKCTDGQHYYSGISSGRGTKYAACGNGKVTHYWVDQW' A
#
# COMPACT_ATOMS: atom_id res chain seq x y z
N MET A 1 2.89 4.78 16.23
CA MET A 1 2.89 4.67 14.76
C MET A 1 1.61 5.29 14.23
N SER A 2 1.69 6.24 13.29
CA SER A 2 0.52 6.76 12.55
C SER A 2 0.73 6.48 11.08
N CYS A 3 -0.28 5.95 10.40
CA CYS A 3 -0.22 5.57 9.01
C CYS A 3 -1.35 6.22 8.21
N SER A 4 -1.04 6.66 6.99
CA SER A 4 -2.01 7.15 6.01
C SER A 4 -1.80 6.45 4.68
N THR A 5 -2.86 6.35 3.88
CA THR A 5 -2.80 5.79 2.53
C THR A 5 -3.65 6.61 1.58
N SER A 6 -3.23 6.68 0.33
CA SER A 6 -3.85 7.51 -0.70
C SER A 6 -3.66 6.90 -2.07
N LYS A 7 -4.68 7.05 -2.91
CA LYS A 7 -4.60 6.70 -4.33
C LYS A 7 -3.69 7.71 -5.04
N ILE A 8 -2.69 7.22 -5.76
CA ILE A 8 -1.85 8.06 -6.63
C ILE A 8 -2.43 8.13 -8.04
N SER A 9 -2.88 6.97 -8.55
CA SER A 9 -3.45 6.85 -9.89
C SER A 9 -4.45 5.71 -9.96
N ASN A 10 -5.04 5.48 -11.13
CA ASN A 10 -5.89 4.32 -11.37
C ASN A 10 -5.18 2.98 -11.21
N TYR A 11 -3.85 2.94 -11.09
CA TYR A 11 -3.05 1.72 -11.05
C TYR A 11 -2.16 1.63 -9.81
N ARG A 12 -2.08 2.68 -8.99
CA ARG A 12 -1.13 2.77 -7.87
C ARG A 12 -1.72 3.47 -6.66
N ALA A 13 -1.27 3.03 -5.49
CA ALA A 13 -1.50 3.68 -4.21
C ALA A 13 -0.18 3.86 -3.45
N SER A 14 -0.14 4.88 -2.61
CA SER A 14 0.93 5.13 -1.65
C SER A 14 0.41 5.05 -0.24
N GLY A 15 1.27 4.65 0.68
CA GLY A 15 1.03 4.82 2.10
C GLY A 15 2.27 5.30 2.81
N TRP A 16 2.08 6.03 3.89
CA TRP A 16 3.16 6.58 4.71
C TRP A 16 2.90 6.26 6.16
N CYS A 17 3.94 5.89 6.90
CA CYS A 17 3.86 5.67 8.34
C CYS A 17 4.97 6.41 9.12
N SER A 18 4.62 6.99 10.27
CA SER A 18 5.56 7.59 11.24
C SER A 18 6.03 6.56 12.28
N GLY A 19 7.01 5.73 11.90
CA GLY A 19 7.86 4.95 12.79
C GLY A 19 7.25 3.69 13.43
N GLY A 20 8.11 2.67 13.62
CA GLY A 20 7.97 1.60 14.62
C GLY A 20 6.87 0.55 14.41
N ARG A 21 7.07 -0.36 13.45
CA ARG A 21 6.59 -1.76 13.30
C ARG A 21 6.76 -2.19 11.84
N ASP A 22 6.66 -3.48 11.54
CA ASP A 22 6.70 -3.95 10.16
C ASP A 22 5.40 -3.56 9.46
N TRP A 23 5.50 -2.87 8.33
CA TRP A 23 4.32 -2.42 7.59
C TRP A 23 4.50 -2.49 6.08
N ARG A 24 3.36 -2.50 5.37
CA ARG A 24 3.30 -2.45 3.90
C ARG A 24 2.00 -1.79 3.44
N VAL A 25 1.97 -1.41 2.16
CA VAL A 25 0.77 -0.93 1.47
C VAL A 25 0.20 -2.07 0.66
N GLY A 26 -1.11 -2.29 0.76
CA GLY A 26 -1.86 -3.23 -0.07
C GLY A 26 -2.78 -2.50 -1.04
N VAL A 27 -2.98 -3.07 -2.23
CA VAL A 27 -3.99 -2.65 -3.20
C VAL A 27 -4.80 -3.85 -3.67
N LYS A 28 -6.10 -3.67 -3.85
CA LYS A 28 -6.99 -4.61 -4.53
C LYS A 28 -7.32 -4.10 -5.91
N CYS A 29 -7.14 -4.95 -6.90
CA CYS A 29 -7.25 -4.58 -8.31
C CYS A 29 -8.51 -5.18 -8.95
N THR A 30 -8.97 -4.61 -10.07
CA THR A 30 -10.16 -5.08 -10.79
C THR A 30 -9.99 -6.47 -11.42
N ASP A 31 -8.76 -6.94 -11.55
CA ASP A 31 -8.44 -8.32 -11.96
C ASP A 31 -8.71 -9.35 -10.83
N GLY A 32 -9.15 -8.88 -9.66
CA GLY A 32 -9.43 -9.70 -8.49
C GLY A 32 -8.20 -9.99 -7.63
N GLN A 33 -7.00 -9.58 -8.04
CA GLN A 33 -5.77 -9.83 -7.32
C GLN A 33 -5.43 -8.72 -6.32
N HIS A 34 -4.65 -9.10 -5.31
CA HIS A 34 -4.12 -8.19 -4.30
C HIS A 34 -2.61 -8.06 -4.48
N TYR A 35 -2.12 -6.82 -4.55
CA TYR A 35 -0.71 -6.52 -4.66
C TYR A 35 -0.24 -5.74 -3.45
N TYR A 36 1.01 -5.97 -3.04
CA TYR A 36 1.58 -5.36 -1.85
C TYR A 36 2.96 -4.78 -2.10
N SER A 37 3.29 -3.73 -1.37
CA SER A 37 4.68 -3.28 -1.25
C SER A 37 5.50 -4.26 -0.41
N GLY A 38 6.83 -4.14 -0.44
CA GLY A 38 7.69 -4.84 0.50
C GLY A 38 7.40 -4.47 1.96
N ILE A 39 7.51 -5.46 2.85
CA ILE A 39 7.44 -5.26 4.31
C ILE A 39 8.77 -4.65 4.76
N SER A 40 8.72 -3.61 5.58
CA SER A 40 9.91 -3.14 6.29
C SER A 40 9.52 -2.44 7.58
N SER A 41 10.41 -2.50 8.55
CA SER A 41 10.35 -1.71 9.75
C SER A 41 10.82 -0.28 9.47
N GLY A 42 10.17 0.70 10.11
CA GLY A 42 10.62 2.10 10.09
C GLY A 42 9.66 3.09 9.44
N ARG A 43 10.10 4.35 9.37
CA ARG A 43 9.32 5.47 8.79
C ARG A 43 9.56 5.57 7.29
N GLY A 44 8.53 5.89 6.52
CA GLY A 44 8.72 6.20 5.11
C GLY A 44 7.43 6.15 4.30
N THR A 45 7.55 6.37 3.00
CA THR A 45 6.49 6.15 2.02
C THR A 45 6.74 4.83 1.31
N LYS A 46 5.69 4.03 1.14
CA LYS A 46 5.68 2.80 0.36
C LYS A 46 4.63 2.90 -0.74
N TYR A 47 4.79 2.08 -1.76
CA TYR A 47 3.95 2.09 -2.95
C TYR A 47 3.54 0.66 -3.30
N ALA A 48 2.28 0.50 -3.68
CA ALA A 48 1.77 -0.72 -4.25
C ALA A 48 1.06 -0.39 -5.57
N ALA A 49 1.21 -1.29 -6.53
CA ALA A 49 0.71 -1.12 -7.89
C ALA A 49 -0.03 -2.37 -8.32
N CYS A 50 -1.14 -2.18 -9.04
CA CYS A 50 -1.76 -3.26 -9.79
C CYS A 50 -0.81 -3.67 -10.91
N GLY A 51 -0.50 -4.96 -11.00
CA GLY A 51 0.20 -5.52 -12.17
C GLY A 51 -0.70 -5.48 -13.40
N ASN A 52 -1.96 -5.88 -13.22
CA ASN A 52 -3.00 -5.78 -14.25
C ASN A 52 -4.29 -5.19 -13.65
N GLY A 53 -5.10 -4.49 -14.46
CA GLY A 53 -6.32 -3.85 -13.98
C GLY A 53 -6.12 -2.57 -13.14
N LYS A 54 -7.21 -2.04 -12.56
CA LYS A 54 -7.25 -0.75 -11.85
C LYS A 54 -7.40 -0.94 -10.34
N VAL A 55 -6.82 -0.04 -9.54
CA VAL A 55 -6.98 0.00 -8.08
C VAL A 55 -8.44 0.31 -7.74
N THR A 56 -9.03 -0.59 -6.96
CA THR A 56 -10.38 -0.43 -6.39
C THR A 56 -10.32 -0.07 -4.91
N HIS A 57 -9.40 -0.69 -4.17
CA HIS A 57 -9.18 -0.43 -2.74
C HIS A 57 -7.69 -0.39 -2.44
N TYR A 58 -7.32 0.33 -1.39
CA TYR A 58 -5.95 0.44 -0.91
C TYR A 58 -5.95 0.60 0.61
N TRP A 59 -4.98 -0.01 1.28
CA TRP A 59 -4.88 -0.01 2.75
C TRP A 59 -3.43 -0.13 3.21
N VAL A 60 -3.23 -0.07 4.54
CA VAL A 60 -1.95 -0.31 5.19
C VAL A 60 -2.10 -1.54 6.10
N ASP A 61 -1.25 -2.54 5.89
CA ASP A 61 -1.10 -3.66 6.84
C ASP A 61 0.04 -3.35 7.81
N GLN A 62 -0.16 -3.63 9.10
CA GLN A 62 0.80 -3.40 10.19
C GLN A 62 0.90 -4.65 11.08
N TRP A 63 2.13 -5.00 11.49
CA TRP A 63 2.44 -6.10 12.43
C TRP A 63 3.22 -5.57 13.63
#